data_AF-A0A2N2UYE0-F1
#
_entry.id   AF-A0A2N2UYE0-F1
#
_cell.length_a   1.000
_cell.length_b   1.000
_cell.length_c   1.000
_cell.angle_alpha   90.00
_cell.angle_beta   90.00
_cell.angle_gamma   90.00
#
_symmetry.space_group_name_H-M   'P 1'
#
loop_
_entity.id
_entity.type
_entity.pdbx_description
1 polymer ?
#
loop_
_entity_poly.entity_id
_entity_poly.type
_entity_poly.pdbx_seq_one_letter_code
_entity_poly.pdbx_strand_id
1 'polypeptide(L)'
;MGVRAVLIGKLHRLTTTNSELPYVGSCAIDEDLLIVADIREYEQVEIYNVVYGECFTTYPIRGERASGVSLVNVAAARKATAGDLLIIASYGVLSEHELKHFQPRLVYADARNRIVAERGAIPFRLLLESLPDECARFVRDTLVRLRHPSAECCRKRQRYVSNYGEVYGAIANHASIRHD
;
A
#
# COMPACT_ATOMS: atom_id res chain seq x y z
N MET A 1 22.78 -16.17 -4.48
CA MET A 1 21.97 -15.25 -3.65
C MET A 1 20.68 -15.00 -4.39
N GLY A 2 19.53 -15.06 -3.71
CA GLY A 2 18.23 -14.87 -4.35
C GLY A 2 17.90 -13.39 -4.60
N VAL A 3 17.03 -13.16 -5.57
CA VAL A 3 16.36 -11.86 -5.80
C VAL A 3 14.85 -12.03 -5.57
N ARG A 4 14.16 -10.95 -5.17
CA ARG A 4 12.72 -10.94 -4.92
C ARG A 4 12.07 -9.76 -5.62
N ALA A 5 10.90 -9.98 -6.21
CA ALA A 5 10.00 -8.89 -6.57
C ALA A 5 9.38 -8.32 -5.29
N VAL A 6 9.52 -7.02 -5.08
CA VAL A 6 9.00 -6.31 -3.90
C VAL A 6 8.37 -4.99 -4.30
N LEU A 7 7.44 -4.52 -3.49
CA LEU A 7 6.82 -3.20 -3.64
C LEU A 7 7.89 -2.12 -3.47
N ILE A 8 8.11 -1.31 -4.51
CA ILE A 8 9.06 -0.18 -4.45
C ILE A 8 8.36 1.05 -3.89
N GLY A 9 7.20 1.37 -4.44
CA GLY A 9 6.43 2.51 -4.02
C GLY A 9 4.96 2.37 -4.39
N LYS A 10 4.11 3.12 -3.67
CA LYS A 10 2.70 3.22 -4.01
C LYS A 10 2.10 4.57 -3.68
N LEU A 11 1.13 4.94 -4.51
CA LEU A 11 0.14 5.98 -4.23
C LEU A 11 -1.12 5.31 -3.68
N HIS A 12 -1.51 5.67 -2.47
CA HIS A 12 -2.63 5.04 -1.78
C HIS A 12 -3.87 5.93 -1.79
N ARG A 13 -4.97 5.39 -2.33
CA ARG A 13 -6.31 6.02 -2.40
C ARG A 13 -6.32 7.33 -3.18
N LEU A 14 -5.68 7.31 -4.35
CA LEU A 14 -5.73 8.42 -5.29
C LEU A 14 -7.12 8.49 -5.93
N THR A 15 -7.73 9.66 -5.97
CA THR A 15 -9.04 9.89 -6.59
C THR A 15 -8.87 10.04 -8.09
N THR A 16 -9.55 9.21 -8.89
CA THR A 16 -9.59 9.37 -10.34
C THR A 16 -10.25 10.69 -10.69
N THR A 17 -9.48 11.62 -11.27
CA THR A 17 -9.97 12.94 -11.64
C THR A 17 -10.85 12.91 -12.88
N ASN A 18 -10.52 12.06 -13.85
CA ASN A 18 -11.26 11.90 -15.10
C ASN A 18 -10.89 10.54 -15.74
N SER A 19 -11.67 10.10 -16.73
CA SER A 19 -11.47 8.85 -17.45
C SER A 19 -11.89 9.02 -18.92
N GLU A 20 -10.94 8.91 -19.86
CA GLU A 20 -11.17 9.24 -21.27
C GLU A 20 -10.74 8.14 -22.24
N LEU A 21 -11.69 7.63 -23.04
CA LEU A 21 -11.44 6.66 -24.10
C LEU A 21 -10.67 7.20 -25.32
N PRO A 22 -10.93 8.43 -25.83
CA PRO A 22 -10.29 8.91 -27.08
C PRO A 22 -8.89 9.50 -26.88
N TYR A 23 -8.37 9.53 -25.64
CA TYR A 23 -7.07 10.12 -25.33
C TYR A 23 -5.92 9.17 -25.65
N VAL A 24 -4.78 9.66 -26.13
CA VAL A 24 -3.58 8.82 -26.37
C VAL A 24 -2.78 8.68 -25.07
N GLY A 25 -2.43 7.46 -24.68
CA GLY A 25 -1.56 7.19 -23.53
C GLY A 25 -2.12 6.12 -22.61
N SER A 26 -1.63 6.08 -21.36
CA SER A 26 -2.11 5.15 -20.34
C SER A 26 -2.73 5.87 -19.14
N CYS A 27 -1.94 6.30 -18.15
CA CYS A 27 -2.47 6.95 -16.95
C CYS A 27 -1.65 8.23 -16.69
N ALA A 28 -2.27 9.41 -16.80
CA ALA A 28 -1.58 10.64 -16.45
C ALA A 28 -1.74 10.91 -14.96
N ILE A 29 -0.62 11.06 -14.27
CA ILE A 29 -0.56 11.26 -12.82
C ILE A 29 0.28 12.50 -12.54
N ASP A 30 -0.16 13.33 -11.61
CA ASP A 30 0.61 14.47 -11.10
C ASP A 30 2.07 14.06 -10.84
N GLU A 31 2.99 14.76 -11.49
CA GLU A 31 4.41 14.45 -11.41
C GLU A 31 4.97 14.56 -9.97
N ASP A 32 4.42 15.41 -9.11
CA ASP A 32 4.84 15.48 -7.71
C ASP A 32 4.51 14.18 -6.95
N LEU A 33 3.35 13.58 -7.24
CA LEU A 33 2.96 12.29 -6.67
C LEU A 33 3.88 11.17 -7.15
N LEU A 34 4.19 11.14 -8.44
CA LEU A 34 5.10 10.15 -9.03
C LEU A 34 6.50 10.22 -8.40
N ILE A 35 7.06 11.43 -8.28
CA ILE A 35 8.38 11.66 -7.69
C ILE A 35 8.43 11.17 -6.24
N VAL A 36 7.43 11.54 -5.43
CA VAL A 36 7.42 11.19 -4.00
C VAL A 36 7.19 9.68 -3.79
N ALA A 37 6.43 9.04 -4.68
CA ALA A 37 6.21 7.60 -4.66
C ALA A 37 7.36 6.78 -5.27
N ASP A 38 8.41 7.43 -5.80
CA ASP A 38 9.49 6.78 -6.57
C ASP A 38 8.96 5.92 -7.73
N ILE A 39 7.98 6.47 -8.47
CA ILE A 39 7.42 5.87 -9.68
C ILE A 39 7.84 6.73 -10.88
N ARG A 40 8.45 6.10 -11.88
CA ARG A 40 8.93 6.77 -13.09
C ARG A 40 7.88 6.73 -14.19
N GLU A 41 7.93 7.73 -15.03
CA GLU A 41 7.22 7.72 -16.31
C GLU A 41 7.64 6.49 -17.15
N TYR A 42 6.66 5.86 -17.80
CA TYR A 42 6.80 4.60 -18.55
C TYR A 42 7.18 3.37 -17.72
N GLU A 43 7.21 3.47 -16.39
CA GLU A 43 7.43 2.32 -15.51
C GLU A 43 6.19 1.44 -15.45
N GLN A 44 6.38 0.12 -15.41
CA GLN A 44 5.27 -0.79 -15.18
C GLN A 44 4.70 -0.60 -13.77
N VAL A 45 3.40 -0.33 -13.69
CA VAL A 45 2.64 -0.21 -12.45
C VAL A 45 1.45 -1.15 -12.46
N GLU A 46 1.05 -1.60 -11.28
CA GLU A 46 -0.24 -2.22 -11.05
C GLU A 46 -1.19 -1.19 -10.43
N ILE A 47 -2.41 -1.13 -10.97
CA ILE A 47 -3.48 -0.28 -10.48
C ILE A 47 -4.59 -1.16 -9.91
N TYR A 48 -4.97 -0.87 -8.67
CA TYR A 48 -6.06 -1.51 -7.96
C TYR A 48 -7.18 -0.50 -7.75
N ASN A 49 -8.32 -0.72 -8.41
CA ASN A 49 -9.52 0.08 -8.17
C ASN A 49 -10.26 -0.45 -6.93
N VAL A 50 -10.29 0.35 -5.87
CA VAL A 50 -10.86 -0.02 -4.56
C VAL A 50 -12.38 -0.12 -4.61
N VAL A 51 -13.04 0.56 -5.54
CA VAL A 51 -14.51 0.61 -5.62
C VAL A 51 -15.07 -0.67 -6.21
N TYR A 52 -14.52 -1.12 -7.34
CA TYR A 52 -15.04 -2.27 -8.09
C TYR A 52 -14.13 -3.51 -8.06
N GLY A 53 -12.94 -3.40 -7.48
CA GLY A 53 -12.00 -4.53 -7.37
C GLY A 53 -11.24 -4.84 -8.66
N GLU A 54 -11.35 -3.99 -9.69
CA GLU A 54 -10.59 -4.13 -10.93
C GLU A 54 -9.09 -3.98 -10.67
N CYS A 55 -8.32 -4.94 -11.16
CA CYS A 55 -6.86 -4.95 -11.10
C CYS A 55 -6.30 -4.97 -12.51
N PHE A 56 -5.36 -4.08 -12.81
CA PHE A 56 -4.74 -4.03 -14.13
C PHE A 56 -3.33 -3.48 -14.10
N THR A 57 -2.54 -3.87 -15.08
CA THR A 57 -1.15 -3.45 -15.24
C THR A 57 -1.04 -2.46 -16.38
N THR A 58 -0.27 -1.39 -16.18
CA THR A 58 -0.02 -0.38 -17.20
C THR A 58 1.23 0.44 -16.88
N TYR A 59 1.38 1.65 -17.42
CA TYR A 59 2.45 2.59 -17.09
C TYR A 59 1.91 4.03 -16.91
N PRO A 60 2.54 4.86 -16.06
CA PRO A 60 2.14 6.25 -15.91
C PRO A 60 2.85 7.17 -16.92
N ILE A 61 2.21 8.28 -17.25
CA ILE A 61 2.80 9.44 -17.93
C ILE A 61 2.72 10.66 -17.00
N ARG A 62 3.65 11.61 -17.15
CA ARG A 62 3.68 12.80 -16.30
C ARG A 62 2.49 13.71 -16.60
N GLY A 63 1.69 13.97 -15.58
CA GLY A 63 0.69 15.02 -15.56
C GLY A 63 1.27 16.34 -15.06
N GLU A 64 0.50 17.42 -15.18
CA GLU A 64 0.87 18.73 -14.67
C GLU A 64 1.15 18.69 -13.16
N ARG A 65 2.25 19.31 -12.72
CA ARG A 65 2.67 19.35 -11.32
C ARG A 65 1.66 20.09 -10.44
N ALA A 66 1.46 19.58 -9.23
CA ALA A 66 0.58 20.16 -8.22
C ALA A 66 -0.90 20.35 -8.68
N SER A 67 -1.29 19.70 -9.77
CA SER A 67 -2.66 19.72 -10.29
C SER A 67 -3.57 18.72 -9.59
N GLY A 68 -2.98 17.70 -8.96
CA GLY A 68 -3.70 16.53 -8.43
C GLY A 68 -4.25 15.63 -9.53
N VAL A 69 -3.82 15.78 -10.79
CA VAL A 69 -4.35 14.97 -11.90
C VAL A 69 -4.08 13.48 -11.68
N SER A 70 -5.12 12.68 -11.92
CA SER A 70 -5.09 11.22 -11.97
C SER A 70 -6.10 10.80 -13.02
N LEU A 71 -5.68 10.78 -14.27
CA LEU A 71 -6.50 10.53 -15.45
C LEU A 71 -6.18 9.15 -16.00
N VAL A 72 -7.21 8.30 -16.16
CA VAL A 72 -7.06 6.95 -16.71
C VAL A 72 -7.59 6.92 -18.15
N ASN A 73 -6.76 6.50 -19.10
CA ASN A 73 -7.06 6.61 -20.54
C ASN A 73 -7.18 5.25 -21.25
N VAL A 74 -7.76 5.28 -22.46
CA VAL A 74 -7.83 4.15 -23.42
C VAL A 74 -8.44 2.89 -22.79
N ALA A 75 -7.78 1.74 -22.87
CA ALA A 75 -8.28 0.47 -22.37
C ALA A 75 -8.49 0.48 -20.85
N ALA A 76 -7.72 1.30 -20.13
CA ALA A 76 -7.84 1.47 -18.70
C ALA A 76 -9.03 2.37 -18.31
N ALA A 77 -9.53 3.23 -19.21
CA ALA A 77 -10.70 4.09 -18.95
C ALA A 77 -11.97 3.28 -18.64
N ARG A 78 -12.05 2.02 -19.11
CA ARG A 78 -13.16 1.11 -18.78
C ARG A 78 -13.04 0.48 -17.38
N LYS A 79 -11.89 0.64 -16.73
CA LYS A 79 -11.55 0.02 -15.43
C LYS A 79 -11.57 1.01 -14.26
N ALA A 80 -11.78 2.30 -14.54
CA ALA A 80 -11.92 3.35 -13.54
C ALA A 80 -12.82 4.47 -14.07
N THR A 81 -13.66 5.00 -13.20
CA THR A 81 -14.53 6.15 -13.46
C THR A 81 -14.06 7.35 -12.63
N ALA A 82 -14.35 8.56 -13.07
CA ALA A 82 -14.11 9.76 -12.26
C ALA A 82 -14.75 9.60 -10.87
N GLY A 83 -13.98 9.89 -9.83
CA GLY A 83 -14.36 9.71 -8.42
C GLY A 83 -13.93 8.36 -7.81
N ASP A 84 -13.52 7.37 -8.62
CA ASP A 84 -13.02 6.11 -8.08
C ASP A 84 -11.73 6.30 -7.27
N LEU A 85 -11.52 5.42 -6.30
CA LEU A 85 -10.30 5.38 -5.51
C LEU A 85 -9.35 4.32 -6.04
N LEU A 86 -8.16 4.74 -6.43
CA LEU A 86 -7.11 3.88 -6.97
C LEU A 86 -5.97 3.72 -5.99
N ILE A 87 -5.33 2.55 -6.03
CA ILE A 87 -4.00 2.34 -5.48
C ILE A 87 -3.09 2.03 -6.67
N ILE A 88 -2.00 2.78 -6.80
CA ILE A 88 -1.04 2.63 -7.90
C ILE A 88 0.26 2.16 -7.29
N ALA A 89 0.75 0.99 -7.68
CA ALA A 89 1.91 0.34 -7.09
C ALA A 89 2.97 0.04 -8.15
N SER A 90 4.22 0.37 -7.85
CA SER A 90 5.40 -0.09 -8.60
C SER A 90 6.08 -1.24 -7.85
N TYR A 91 6.54 -2.22 -8.61
CA TYR A 91 7.33 -3.35 -8.11
C TYR A 91 8.70 -3.39 -8.77
N GLY A 92 9.70 -3.81 -8.01
CA GLY A 92 11.08 -3.90 -8.44
C GLY A 92 11.72 -5.18 -7.91
N VAL A 93 12.81 -5.59 -8.54
CA VAL A 93 13.54 -6.80 -8.18
C VAL A 93 14.76 -6.41 -7.36
N LEU A 94 14.81 -6.84 -6.09
CA LEU A 94 15.90 -6.55 -5.17
C LEU A 94 16.57 -7.84 -4.69
N SER A 95 17.87 -7.79 -4.48
CA SER A 95 18.65 -8.85 -3.84
C SER A 95 18.42 -8.91 -2.32
N GLU A 96 18.70 -10.06 -1.72
CA GLU A 96 18.68 -10.21 -0.25
C GLU A 96 19.59 -9.22 0.49
N HIS A 97 20.63 -8.68 -0.15
CA HIS A 97 21.47 -7.64 0.44
C HIS A 97 20.76 -6.29 0.48
N GLU A 98 20.15 -5.88 -0.64
CA GLU A 98 19.39 -4.64 -0.76
C GLU A 98 18.18 -4.62 0.17
N LEU A 99 17.49 -5.76 0.33
CA LEU A 99 16.30 -5.88 1.16
C LEU A 99 16.53 -5.60 2.65
N LYS A 100 17.75 -5.78 3.17
CA LYS A 100 18.05 -5.57 4.60
C LYS A 100 17.79 -4.16 5.08
N HIS A 101 17.93 -3.19 4.19
CA HIS A 101 17.81 -1.77 4.48
C HIS A 101 16.73 -1.08 3.64
N PHE A 102 16.02 -1.85 2.82
CA PHE A 102 14.99 -1.34 1.93
C PHE A 102 13.70 -1.02 2.69
N GLN A 103 13.09 0.12 2.35
CA GLN A 103 11.74 0.49 2.78
C GLN A 103 10.97 1.02 1.56
N PRO A 104 9.73 0.57 1.35
CA PRO A 104 8.91 1.07 0.25
C PRO A 104 8.50 2.53 0.46
N ARG A 105 8.27 3.26 -0.63
CA ARG A 105 7.68 4.60 -0.61
C ARG A 105 6.16 4.53 -0.54
N LEU A 106 5.57 4.71 0.64
CA LEU A 106 4.13 4.68 0.82
C LEU A 106 3.59 6.11 0.92
N VAL A 107 2.90 6.56 -0.12
CA VAL A 107 2.36 7.92 -0.22
C VAL A 107 0.84 7.87 -0.09
N TYR A 108 0.31 8.73 0.78
CA TYR A 108 -1.11 8.83 1.07
C TYR A 108 -1.59 10.21 0.61
N ALA A 109 -2.67 10.24 -0.16
CA ALA A 109 -3.26 11.46 -0.65
C ALA A 109 -4.66 11.69 -0.07
N ASP A 110 -5.10 12.95 -0.02
CA ASP A 110 -6.49 13.32 0.28
C ASP A 110 -7.40 13.19 -0.95
N ALA A 111 -8.68 13.55 -0.81
CA ALA A 111 -9.66 13.52 -1.89
C ALA A 111 -9.37 14.51 -3.04
N ARG A 112 -8.43 15.44 -2.86
CA ARG A 112 -7.94 16.35 -3.89
C ARG A 112 -6.55 15.94 -4.40
N ASN A 113 -6.16 14.70 -4.12
CA ASN A 113 -4.88 14.11 -4.51
C ASN A 113 -3.65 14.87 -3.96
N ARG A 114 -3.81 15.57 -2.83
CA ARG A 114 -2.70 16.24 -2.14
C ARG A 114 -2.07 15.29 -1.13
N ILE A 115 -0.74 15.28 -1.08
CA ILE A 115 0.00 14.42 -0.15
C ILE A 115 -0.31 14.82 1.29
N VAL A 116 -0.79 13.85 2.08
CA VAL A 116 -1.08 14.02 3.51
C VAL A 116 -0.12 13.23 4.39
N ALA A 117 0.51 12.19 3.86
CA ALA A 117 1.54 11.43 4.58
C ALA A 117 2.46 10.67 3.64
N GLU A 118 3.72 10.54 4.06
CA GLU A 118 4.73 9.66 3.48
C GLU A 118 5.24 8.71 4.55
N ARG A 119 5.39 7.43 4.22
CA ARG A 119 5.83 6.41 5.17
C ARG A 119 6.73 5.37 4.51
N GLY A 120 7.67 4.83 5.27
CA GLY A 120 8.48 3.66 4.90
C GLY A 120 7.91 2.31 5.36
N ALA A 121 6.83 2.35 6.15
CA ALA A 121 6.14 1.17 6.67
C ALA A 121 4.68 1.52 6.97
N ILE A 122 3.79 0.54 6.88
CA ILE A 122 2.38 0.70 7.26
C ILE A 122 2.30 0.69 8.79
N PRO A 123 1.81 1.78 9.43
CA PRO A 123 1.66 1.82 10.87
C PRO A 123 0.72 0.73 11.36
N PHE A 124 1.14 0.05 12.41
CA PHE A 124 0.35 -1.03 13.02
C PHE A 124 -1.06 -0.58 13.45
N ARG A 125 -1.23 0.69 13.85
CA ARG A 125 -2.56 1.25 14.19
C ARG A 125 -3.53 1.23 13.00
N LEU A 126 -3.08 1.60 11.80
CA LEU A 126 -3.95 1.60 10.61
C LEU A 126 -4.43 0.18 10.27
N LEU A 127 -3.63 -0.84 10.60
CA LEU A 127 -4.05 -2.23 10.46
C LEU A 127 -5.18 -2.58 11.42
N LEU A 128 -5.04 -2.21 12.69
CA LEU A 128 -6.07 -2.46 13.70
C LEU A 128 -7.40 -1.79 13.37
N GLU A 129 -7.36 -0.56 12.84
CA GLU A 129 -8.56 0.20 12.45
C GLU A 129 -9.27 -0.41 11.23
N SER A 130 -8.56 -1.19 10.41
CA SER A 130 -9.14 -1.90 9.25
C SER A 130 -9.73 -3.28 9.57
N LEU A 131 -9.56 -3.78 10.80
CA LEU A 131 -10.05 -5.08 11.21
C LEU A 131 -11.47 -5.00 11.79
N PRO A 132 -12.30 -6.05 11.65
CA PRO A 132 -13.53 -6.19 12.42
C PRO A 132 -13.27 -6.05 13.93
N ASP A 133 -14.20 -5.46 14.68
CA ASP A 133 -14.01 -5.07 16.09
C ASP A 133 -13.55 -6.21 16.99
N GLU A 134 -13.98 -7.44 16.72
CA GLU A 134 -13.55 -8.63 17.45
C GLU A 134 -12.09 -9.00 17.18
N CYS A 135 -11.63 -8.93 15.93
CA CYS A 135 -10.24 -9.12 15.55
C CYS A 135 -9.35 -7.99 16.08
N ALA A 136 -9.82 -6.74 15.98
CA ALA A 136 -9.09 -5.59 16.48
C ALA A 136 -8.90 -5.65 18.01
N ARG A 137 -9.92 -6.11 18.75
CA ARG A 137 -9.83 -6.36 20.21
C ARG A 137 -8.83 -7.47 20.53
N PHE A 138 -8.91 -8.61 19.87
CA PHE A 138 -7.99 -9.73 20.09
C PHE A 138 -6.51 -9.34 19.90
N VAL A 139 -6.22 -8.63 18.81
CA VAL A 139 -4.85 -8.18 18.53
C VAL A 139 -4.39 -7.13 19.56
N ARG A 140 -5.27 -6.20 19.97
CA ARG A 140 -4.97 -5.24 21.06
C ARG A 140 -4.64 -5.96 22.37
N ASP A 141 -5.45 -6.92 22.79
CA ASP A 141 -5.26 -7.65 24.05
C ASP A 141 -3.97 -8.48 24.04
N THR A 142 -3.67 -9.11 22.90
CA THR A 142 -2.42 -9.87 22.70
C THR A 142 -1.20 -8.97 22.81
N LEU A 143 -1.25 -7.76 22.24
CA LEU A 143 -0.14 -6.81 22.31
C LEU A 143 0.04 -6.18 23.69
N VAL A 144 -1.05 -5.96 24.45
CA VAL A 144 -0.97 -5.53 25.85
C VAL A 144 -0.24 -6.58 26.68
N ARG A 145 -0.55 -7.86 26.48
CA ARG A 145 0.17 -8.98 27.14
C ARG A 145 1.64 -9.04 26.74
N LEU A 146 1.97 -8.75 25.48
CA LEU A 146 3.36 -8.67 25.02
C LEU A 146 4.13 -7.46 25.58
N ARG A 147 3.44 -6.38 25.97
CA ARG A 147 4.04 -5.18 26.60
C ARG A 147 4.28 -5.33 28.10
N HIS A 148 3.69 -6.31 28.76
CA HIS A 148 3.94 -6.66 30.17
C HIS A 148 4.56 -8.05 30.31
N PRO A 149 5.84 -8.23 29.93
CA PRO A 149 6.51 -9.51 30.17
C PRO A 149 6.78 -9.66 31.67
N SER A 150 6.49 -10.84 32.22
CA SER A 150 7.15 -11.29 33.44
C SER A 150 8.66 -11.26 33.24
N ALA A 151 9.42 -11.00 34.32
CA ALA A 151 10.85 -10.70 34.30
C ALA A 151 11.74 -11.75 33.60
N GLU A 152 11.25 -12.97 33.38
CA GLU A 152 11.96 -14.06 32.72
C GLU A 152 12.00 -13.92 31.18
N CYS A 153 11.06 -13.17 30.58
CA CYS A 153 10.95 -13.00 29.13
C CYS A 153 11.85 -11.87 28.56
N CYS A 154 12.39 -11.01 29.44
CA CYS A 154 13.05 -9.76 29.05
C CYS A 154 14.38 -9.92 28.31
N ARG A 155 15.06 -11.08 28.41
CA ARG A 155 16.40 -11.28 27.79
C ARG A 155 16.39 -11.75 26.33
N LYS A 156 15.24 -12.15 25.75
CA LYS A 156 15.17 -12.71 24.39
C LYS A 156 14.35 -11.92 23.35
N ARG A 157 13.66 -10.83 23.71
CA ARG A 157 12.59 -10.27 22.85
C ARG A 157 12.60 -8.76 22.59
N GLN A 158 13.74 -8.08 22.74
CA GLN A 158 13.82 -6.63 22.49
C GLN A 158 13.75 -6.21 20.99
N ARG A 159 13.35 -7.12 20.08
CA ARG A 159 13.31 -6.92 18.63
C ARG A 159 11.97 -7.19 17.94
N TYR A 160 10.93 -7.56 18.68
CA TYR A 160 9.77 -8.24 18.12
C TYR A 160 8.45 -7.52 18.41
N VAL A 161 8.25 -6.34 17.82
CA VAL A 161 6.90 -5.80 17.54
C VAL A 161 6.98 -4.88 16.31
N SER A 162 7.20 -5.40 15.10
CA SER A 162 7.19 -4.54 13.91
C SER A 162 6.59 -5.13 12.64
N ASN A 163 6.29 -6.43 12.57
CA ASN A 163 6.02 -7.07 11.27
C ASN A 163 4.60 -7.62 11.12
N TYR A 164 3.99 -7.25 10.00
CA TYR A 164 2.71 -7.72 9.43
C TYR A 164 2.46 -9.22 9.59
N GLY A 165 3.51 -10.05 9.46
CA GLY A 165 3.41 -11.51 9.48
C GLY A 165 2.94 -12.11 10.81
N GLU A 166 3.26 -11.49 11.94
CA GLU A 166 2.83 -12.00 13.26
C GLU A 166 1.36 -11.70 13.54
N VAL A 167 0.84 -10.60 12.98
CA VAL A 167 -0.55 -10.18 13.14
C VAL A 167 -1.48 -11.08 12.34
N TYR A 168 -1.16 -11.33 11.06
CA TYR A 168 -1.92 -12.29 10.26
C TYR A 168 -1.75 -13.71 10.76
N GLY A 169 -0.57 -14.09 11.28
CA GLY A 169 -0.39 -15.38 11.95
C GLY A 169 -1.27 -15.53 13.19
N ALA A 170 -1.39 -14.48 14.01
CA ALA A 170 -2.27 -14.48 15.19
C ALA A 170 -3.76 -14.52 14.80
N ILE A 171 -4.17 -13.78 13.77
CA ILE A 171 -5.56 -13.80 13.26
C ILE A 171 -5.90 -15.16 12.63
N ALA A 172 -5.00 -15.72 11.82
CA ALA A 172 -5.18 -17.03 11.19
C ALA A 172 -5.30 -18.14 12.25
N ASN A 173 -4.43 -18.14 13.27
CA ASN A 173 -4.52 -19.11 14.37
C ASN A 173 -5.84 -18.98 15.15
N HIS A 174 -6.35 -17.75 15.36
CA HIS A 174 -7.63 -17.55 16.04
C HIS A 174 -8.84 -18.00 15.20
N ALA A 175 -8.79 -17.85 13.87
CA ALA A 175 -9.80 -18.36 12.96
C ALA A 175 -9.81 -19.91 12.91
N SER A 176 -8.64 -20.54 12.95
CA SER A 176 -8.50 -22.01 13.00
C SER A 176 -9.07 -22.63 14.29
N ILE A 177 -8.96 -21.94 15.43
CA ILE A 177 -9.45 -22.42 16.73
C ILE A 177 -10.99 -22.41 16.82
N ARG A 178 -11.70 -21.66 15.95
CA ARG A 178 -13.18 -21.58 15.95
C ARG A 178 -13.86 -22.58 15.00
N HIS A 179 -13.09 -23.37 14.26
CA HIS A 179 -13.61 -24.37 13.33
C HIS A 179 -13.48 -25.83 13.80
N ASP A 180 -13.01 -26.05 15.04
CA ASP A 180 -13.02 -27.35 15.73
C ASP A 180 -14.04 -27.36 16.88
#